data_AF-A0A962IC51-F1
#
_entry.id   AF-A0A962IC51-F1
#
_cell.length_a   1.000
_cell.length_b   1.000
_cell.length_c   1.000
_cell.angle_alpha   90.00
_cell.angle_beta   90.00
_cell.angle_gamma   90.00
#
_symmetry.space_group_name_H-M   'P 1'
#
loop_
_entity.id
_entity.type
_entity.pdbx_description
1 polymer ?
#
loop_
_entity_poly.entity_id
_entity_poly.type
_entity_poly.pdbx_seq_one_letter_code
_entity_poly.pdbx_strand_id
1 'polypeptide(L)' 'MDLRQLRYFLEIVERGSLTRASETLHVAQPALSFHLRNM' A
#
# COMPACT_ATOMS: atom_id res chain seq x y z
N MET A 1 -9.38 9.28 3.42
CA MET A 1 -8.37 9.72 2.45
C MET A 1 -7.38 10.71 3.05
N ASP A 2 -6.33 10.16 3.69
CA ASP A 2 -5.12 10.89 4.07
C ASP A 2 -3.99 10.71 3.02
N LEU A 3 -2.88 11.47 3.16
CA LEU A 3 -1.74 11.38 2.23
C LEU A 3 -1.01 10.04 2.27
N ARG A 4 -1.02 9.32 3.39
CA ARG A 4 -0.37 8.01 3.54
C ARG A 4 -1.14 6.96 2.74
N GLN A 5 -2.45 7.02 2.83
CA GLN A 5 -3.40 6.25 2.05
C GLN A 5 -3.15 6.42 0.55
N LEU A 6 -3.05 7.65 0.05
CA LEU A 6 -2.74 7.91 -1.37
C LEU A 6 -1.35 7.41 -1.79
N ARG A 7 -0.33 7.54 -0.92
CA ARG A 7 1.01 6.97 -1.15
C ARG A 7 0.98 5.46 -1.30
N TYR A 8 0.23 4.77 -0.45
CA TYR A 8 0.08 3.33 -0.53
C TYR A 8 -0.60 2.90 -1.81
N PHE A 9 -1.68 3.59 -2.19
CA PHE A 9 -2.36 3.33 -3.45
C PHE A 9 -1.45 3.52 -4.66
N LEU A 10 -0.72 4.64 -4.73
CA LEU A 10 0.22 4.92 -5.81
C LEU A 10 1.27 3.83 -5.95
N GLU A 11 1.92 3.44 -4.85
CA GLU A 11 2.97 2.40 -4.88
C GLU A 11 2.42 1.03 -5.33
N ILE A 12 1.19 0.68 -4.90
CA ILE A 12 0.54 -0.57 -5.30
C ILE A 12 0.32 -0.58 -6.82
N VAL A 13 -0.15 0.55 -7.38
CA VAL A 13 -0.37 0.69 -8.82
C VAL A 13 0.95 0.65 -9.59
N GLU A 14 1.97 1.36 -9.13
CA GLU A 14 3.30 1.40 -9.77
C GLU A 14 3.97 0.01 -9.83
N ARG A 15 3.77 -0.81 -8.80
CA ARG A 15 4.38 -2.16 -8.75
C ARG A 15 3.50 -3.27 -9.30
N GLY A 16 2.19 -3.02 -9.43
CA GLY A 16 1.20 -4.03 -9.79
C GLY A 16 1.12 -5.21 -8.80
N SER A 17 1.61 -5.05 -7.57
CA SER A 17 1.70 -6.13 -6.58
C SER A 17 1.71 -5.58 -5.15
N LEU A 18 0.74 -6.05 -4.34
CA LEU A 18 0.68 -5.73 -2.90
C LEU A 18 1.93 -6.18 -2.15
N THR A 19 2.48 -7.36 -2.47
CA THR A 19 3.69 -7.88 -1.83
C THR A 19 4.88 -6.99 -2.12
N ARG A 20 5.14 -6.66 -3.39
CA ARG A 20 6.27 -5.79 -3.76
C ARG A 20 6.12 -4.36 -3.23
N ALA A 21 4.89 -3.85 -3.13
CA ALA A 21 4.62 -2.54 -2.55
C ALA A 21 4.90 -2.52 -1.05
N SER A 22 4.54 -3.59 -0.34
CA SER A 22 4.81 -3.71 1.09
C SER A 22 6.31 -3.74 1.40
N GLU A 23 7.10 -4.41 0.56
CA GLU A 23 8.56 -4.45 0.67
C GLU A 23 9.19 -3.06 0.51
N THR A 24 8.75 -2.26 -0.46
CA THR A 24 9.32 -0.90 -0.66
C THR A 24 8.84 0.11 0.33
N LEU A 25 7.57 0.03 0.74
CA LEU A 25 7.04 0.91 1.77
C LEU A 25 7.55 0.51 3.17
N HIS A 26 8.28 -0.60 3.29
CA HIS A 26 8.77 -1.16 4.55
C HIS A 26 7.62 -1.35 5.57
N VAL A 27 6.48 -1.86 5.08
CA VAL A 27 5.29 -2.16 5.89
C VAL A 27 4.90 -3.61 5.72
N ALA A 28 4.29 -4.19 6.75
CA ALA A 28 3.75 -5.54 6.63
C ALA A 28 2.62 -5.56 5.58
N GLN A 29 2.66 -6.54 4.66
CA GLN A 29 1.65 -6.71 3.62
C GLN A 29 0.19 -6.77 4.15
N PRO A 30 -0.12 -7.42 5.31
CA PRO A 30 -1.46 -7.39 5.88
C PRO A 30 -1.92 -5.98 6.27
N ALA A 31 -1.02 -5.14 6.79
CA ALA A 31 -1.33 -3.75 7.13
C ALA A 31 -1.62 -2.91 5.88
N LEU A 32 -0.87 -3.13 4.80
CA LEU A 32 -1.10 -2.47 3.52
C LEU A 32 -2.48 -2.86 2.93
N SER A 33 -2.84 -4.14 3.00
CA SER A 33 -4.15 -4.64 2.56
C SER A 33 -5.31 -4.09 3.40
N PHE A 34 -5.12 -3.99 4.72
CA PHE A 34 -6.09 -3.37 5.62
C PHE A 34 -6.30 -1.88 5.29
N HIS A 35 -5.23 -1.15 5.03
CA HIS A 35 -5.33 0.25 4.63
C HIS A 35 -6.03 0.42 3.29
N LEU A 36 -5.79 -0.46 2.31
CA LEU A 36 -6.49 -0.43 1.03
C LEU A 36 -7.99 -0.71 1.19
N ARG A 37 -8.38 -1.62 2.09
CA ARG A 37 -9.80 -1.90 2.36
C ARG A 37 -10.52 -0.73 3.03
N ASN A 38 -9.79 0.06 3.80
CA ASN A 38 -10.32 1.18 4.59
C ASN A 38 -9.92 2.56 4.01
N MET A 39 -9.57 2.61 2.72
CA MET A 39 -9.26 3.86 2.01
C MET A 39 -10.43 4.85 2.06
#